data_AF-A0A422PJR8-F1
#
_entry.id   AF-A0A422PJR8-F1
#
_cell.length_a   1.000
_cell.length_b   1.000
_cell.length_c   1.000
_cell.angle_alpha   90.00
_cell.angle_beta   90.00
_cell.angle_gamma   90.00
#
_symmetry.space_group_name_H-M   'P 1'
#
loop_
_entity.id
_entity.type
_entity.pdbx_description
1 polymer ?
#
loop_
_entity_poly.entity_id
_entity_poly.type
_entity_poly.pdbx_seq_one_letter_code
_entity_poly.pdbx_strand_id
1 'polypeptide(L)'
;MECCTKIPETVDRELDENGAYLERTAKTVKGFEKNIAETINLFQALMGSFERVANAFTELADGTDSQTVQLTRGFAGGMKKLRDGRAMSSLQMDVTQYVKEGIPPILVEHEKVYKMYKHLKELKRKEDTYRYKIGQTEREYAKKNRALAESPSYIKLGKGRDKAGLKYQEKKQEFDAAIGNFKLLVSNFLMTSLPGYAACTSGFSKHLGQEMEAYSSGEALRTARSGSTSNQTQHRLSTKSVESGKSKRGSDAAKNPLTLEQQYYSSSEQTGHK
;
A
#
# COMPACT_ATOMS: atom_id res chain seq x y z
N MET A 1 -14.58 -9.94 54.33
CA MET A 1 -14.03 -9.07 53.27
C MET A 1 -13.10 -9.90 52.42
N GLU A 2 -13.51 -10.26 51.21
CA GLU A 2 -12.66 -10.99 50.26
C GLU A 2 -11.66 -10.00 49.65
N CYS A 3 -10.43 -9.99 50.15
CA CYS A 3 -9.33 -9.29 49.48
C CYS A 3 -9.24 -9.84 48.06
N CYS A 4 -9.34 -8.97 47.05
CA CYS A 4 -9.18 -9.29 45.64
C CYS A 4 -7.84 -10.01 45.39
N THR A 5 -7.82 -11.34 45.49
CA THR A 5 -6.64 -12.14 45.14
C THR A 5 -6.56 -12.21 43.63
N LYS A 6 -5.94 -11.18 43.02
CA LYS A 6 -5.46 -11.29 41.65
C LYS A 6 -4.46 -12.44 41.59
N ILE A 7 -4.78 -13.45 40.78
CA ILE A 7 -3.86 -14.54 40.47
C ILE A 7 -2.64 -13.92 39.78
N PRO A 8 -1.41 -14.11 40.29
CA PRO A 8 -0.22 -13.61 39.63
C PRO A 8 -0.09 -14.25 38.24
N GLU A 9 -0.02 -13.42 37.20
CA GLU A 9 0.21 -13.87 35.83
C GLU A 9 1.71 -14.00 35.60
N THR A 10 2.14 -15.10 34.98
CA THR A 10 3.54 -15.23 34.56
C THR A 10 3.78 -14.37 33.33
N VAL A 11 4.89 -13.65 33.26
CA VAL A 11 5.19 -12.82 32.09
C VAL A 11 5.56 -13.70 30.90
N ASP A 12 4.93 -13.49 29.75
CA ASP A 12 5.41 -14.00 28.45
C ASP A 12 5.58 -12.80 27.53
N ARG A 13 6.80 -12.26 27.60
CA ARG A 13 7.15 -11.01 26.92
C ARG A 13 7.01 -11.13 25.40
N GLU A 14 7.41 -12.26 24.84
CA GLU A 14 7.36 -12.49 23.39
C GLU A 14 5.90 -12.53 22.90
N LEU A 15 5.03 -13.23 23.63
CA LEU A 15 3.61 -13.27 23.30
C LEU A 15 2.97 -11.89 23.38
N ASP A 16 3.28 -11.12 24.43
CA ASP A 16 2.73 -9.77 24.60
C ASP A 16 3.27 -8.79 23.54
N GLU A 17 4.55 -8.88 23.18
CA GLU A 17 5.15 -8.10 22.09
C GLU A 17 4.52 -8.43 20.73
N ASN A 18 4.30 -9.71 20.43
CA ASN A 18 3.64 -10.16 19.20
C ASN A 18 2.16 -9.74 19.17
N GLY A 19 1.46 -9.80 20.30
CA GLY A 19 0.09 -9.28 20.44
C GLY A 19 0.02 -7.79 20.15
N ALA A 20 0.91 -7.00 20.75
CA ALA A 20 0.98 -5.57 20.51
C ALA A 20 1.36 -5.24 19.05
N TYR A 21 2.21 -6.05 18.41
CA TYR A 21 2.53 -5.93 16.99
C TYR A 21 1.29 -6.14 16.10
N LEU A 22 0.48 -7.18 16.35
CA LEU A 22 -0.75 -7.45 15.61
C LEU A 22 -1.70 -6.24 15.68
N GLU A 23 -1.96 -5.74 16.88
CA GLU A 23 -2.88 -4.62 17.11
C GLU A 23 -2.40 -3.33 16.43
N ARG A 24 -1.10 -3.01 16.57
CA ARG A 24 -0.51 -1.85 15.89
C ARG A 24 -0.61 -1.99 14.37
N THR A 25 -0.34 -3.18 13.82
CA THR A 25 -0.39 -3.41 12.37
C THR A 25 -1.80 -3.22 11.83
N ALA A 26 -2.81 -3.85 12.45
CA ALA A 26 -4.19 -3.71 12.01
C ALA A 26 -4.69 -2.26 12.08
N LYS A 27 -4.34 -1.51 13.14
CA LYS A 27 -4.65 -0.08 13.25
C LYS A 27 -3.98 0.72 12.14
N THR A 28 -2.71 0.44 11.87
CA THR A 28 -1.92 1.16 10.85
C THR A 28 -2.48 0.91 9.45
N VAL A 29 -2.79 -0.34 9.10
CA VAL A 29 -3.34 -0.70 7.79
C VAL A 29 -4.70 -0.02 7.54
N LYS A 30 -5.59 0.02 8.55
CA LYS A 30 -6.86 0.75 8.44
C LYS A 30 -6.67 2.26 8.25
N GLY A 31 -5.70 2.85 8.96
CA GLY A 31 -5.34 4.25 8.78
C GLY A 31 -4.73 4.55 7.41
N PHE A 32 -3.94 3.60 6.88
CA PHE A 32 -3.25 3.74 5.61
C PHE A 32 -4.21 3.87 4.43
N GLU A 33 -5.26 3.03 4.37
CA GLU A 33 -6.28 3.13 3.32
C GLU A 33 -6.97 4.50 3.31
N LYS A 34 -7.30 5.02 4.50
CA LYS A 34 -7.86 6.37 4.66
C LYS A 34 -6.89 7.44 4.14
N ASN A 35 -5.62 7.38 4.52
CA ASN A 35 -4.61 8.34 4.10
C ASN A 35 -4.42 8.35 2.57
N ILE A 36 -4.49 7.19 1.92
CA ILE A 36 -4.44 7.08 0.46
C ILE A 36 -5.64 7.77 -0.19
N ALA A 37 -6.85 7.47 0.30
CA ALA A 37 -8.06 8.09 -0.21
C ALA A 37 -8.03 9.62 -0.05
N GLU A 38 -7.58 10.10 1.11
CA GLU A 38 -7.38 11.52 1.37
C GLU A 38 -6.36 12.16 0.43
N THR A 39 -5.24 11.48 0.16
CA THR A 39 -4.23 11.94 -0.80
C THR A 39 -4.82 12.11 -2.21
N ILE A 40 -5.58 11.12 -2.69
CA ILE A 40 -6.23 11.19 -4.02
C ILE A 40 -7.22 12.37 -4.07
N ASN A 41 -8.02 12.55 -3.03
CA ASN A 41 -8.96 13.67 -2.94
C ASN A 41 -8.24 15.02 -2.96
N LEU A 42 -7.08 15.12 -2.29
CA LEU A 42 -6.26 16.34 -2.31
C LEU A 42 -5.71 16.63 -3.72
N PHE A 43 -5.26 15.61 -4.46
CA PHE A 43 -4.88 15.80 -5.86
C PHE A 43 -6.04 16.29 -6.72
N GLN A 44 -7.24 15.73 -6.56
CA GLN A 44 -8.43 16.20 -7.27
C GLN A 44 -8.79 17.65 -6.91
N ALA A 45 -8.72 18.00 -5.62
CA ALA A 45 -8.99 19.35 -5.15
C ALA A 45 -7.95 20.38 -5.66
N LEU A 46 -6.68 19.97 -5.76
CA LEU A 46 -5.62 20.77 -6.36
C LEU A 46 -5.92 21.03 -7.85
N MET A 47 -6.28 19.99 -8.61
CA MET A 47 -6.62 20.15 -10.02
C MET A 47 -7.86 21.04 -10.22
N GLY A 48 -8.87 20.89 -9.36
CA GLY A 48 -10.03 21.79 -9.37
C GLY A 48 -9.67 23.25 -9.07
N SER A 49 -8.63 23.49 -8.26
CA SER A 49 -8.12 24.83 -8.00
C SER A 49 -7.38 25.41 -9.20
N PHE A 50 -6.56 24.62 -9.90
CA PHE A 50 -5.92 25.06 -11.14
C PHE A 50 -6.91 25.37 -12.25
N GLU A 51 -7.97 24.57 -12.40
CA GLU A 51 -9.03 24.85 -13.37
C GLU A 51 -9.75 26.17 -13.06
N ARG A 52 -10.03 26.50 -11.79
CA ARG A 52 -10.60 27.80 -11.43
C ARG A 52 -9.71 28.97 -11.85
N VAL A 53 -8.40 28.85 -11.61
CA VAL A 53 -7.42 29.87 -12.05
C VAL A 53 -7.40 29.97 -13.57
N ALA A 54 -7.42 28.84 -14.28
CA ALA A 54 -7.42 28.81 -15.74
C ALA A 54 -8.72 29.41 -16.34
N ASN A 55 -9.86 29.18 -15.70
CA ASN A 55 -11.13 29.79 -16.09
C ASN A 55 -11.10 31.31 -15.87
N ALA A 56 -10.51 31.80 -14.78
CA ALA A 56 -10.34 33.24 -14.56
C ALA A 56 -9.47 33.89 -15.66
N PHE A 57 -8.38 33.23 -16.10
CA PHE A 57 -7.62 33.70 -17.26
C PHE A 57 -8.45 33.71 -18.55
N THR A 58 -9.34 32.74 -18.73
CA THR A 58 -10.25 32.67 -19.88
C THR A 58 -11.26 33.81 -19.87
N GLU A 59 -11.83 34.13 -18.71
CA GLU A 59 -12.75 35.26 -18.52
C GLU A 59 -12.04 36.60 -18.76
N LEU A 60 -10.82 36.79 -18.25
CA LEU A 60 -10.02 38.00 -18.46
C LEU A 60 -9.59 38.19 -19.93
N ALA A 61 -9.46 37.11 -20.68
CA ALA A 61 -9.15 37.15 -22.10
C ALA A 61 -10.37 37.45 -22.97
N ASP A 62 -11.58 37.47 -22.41
CA ASP A 62 -12.77 37.76 -23.19
C ASP A 62 -12.73 39.20 -23.72
N GLY A 63 -12.95 39.36 -25.02
CA GLY A 63 -12.76 40.65 -25.71
C GLY A 63 -11.31 41.00 -26.10
N THR A 64 -10.33 40.12 -25.86
CA THR A 64 -8.96 40.25 -26.39
C THR A 64 -8.82 39.59 -27.78
N ASP A 65 -7.59 39.50 -28.32
CA ASP A 65 -7.34 38.88 -29.61
C ASP A 65 -7.57 37.35 -29.58
N SER A 66 -7.83 36.78 -30.76
CA SER A 66 -8.17 35.36 -30.89
C SER A 66 -7.07 34.40 -30.43
N GLN A 67 -5.79 34.81 -30.49
CA GLN A 67 -4.67 33.96 -30.05
C GLN A 67 -4.65 33.89 -28.52
N THR A 68 -4.84 35.03 -27.85
CA THR A 68 -4.93 35.09 -26.39
C THR A 68 -6.11 34.28 -25.87
N VAL A 69 -7.29 34.38 -26.49
CA VAL A 69 -8.47 33.58 -26.15
C VAL A 69 -8.24 32.08 -26.36
N GLN A 70 -7.57 31.68 -27.44
CA GLN A 70 -7.26 30.27 -27.70
C GLN A 70 -6.25 29.72 -26.68
N LEU A 71 -5.23 30.49 -26.31
CA LEU A 71 -4.23 30.08 -25.33
C LEU A 71 -4.85 29.82 -23.95
N THR A 72 -5.67 30.75 -23.45
CA THR A 72 -6.29 30.63 -22.13
C THR A 72 -7.32 29.50 -22.07
N ARG A 73 -8.13 29.32 -23.13
CA ARG A 73 -9.02 28.16 -23.26
C ARG A 73 -8.27 26.84 -23.35
N GLY A 74 -7.13 26.81 -24.04
CA GLY A 74 -6.24 25.66 -24.10
C GLY A 74 -5.76 25.25 -22.71
N PHE A 75 -5.28 26.23 -21.93
CA PHE A 75 -4.81 26.01 -20.56
C PHE A 75 -5.93 25.47 -19.66
N ALA A 76 -7.12 26.07 -19.70
CA ALA A 76 -8.29 25.57 -18.97
C ALA A 76 -8.67 24.14 -19.37
N GLY A 77 -8.61 23.83 -20.68
CA GLY A 77 -8.80 22.47 -21.19
C GLY A 77 -7.76 21.47 -20.70
N GLY A 78 -6.48 21.86 -20.63
CA GLY A 78 -5.40 21.05 -20.08
C GLY A 78 -5.60 20.72 -18.60
N MET A 79 -5.92 21.74 -17.78
CA MET A 79 -6.19 21.55 -16.36
C MET A 79 -7.43 20.65 -16.11
N LYS A 80 -8.49 20.83 -16.91
CA LYS A 80 -9.66 19.95 -16.86
C LYS A 80 -9.32 18.51 -17.25
N LYS A 81 -8.49 18.30 -18.29
CA LYS A 81 -8.01 16.97 -18.68
C LYS A 81 -7.15 16.31 -17.61
N LEU A 82 -6.35 17.06 -16.86
CA LEU A 82 -5.62 16.51 -15.72
C LEU A 82 -6.54 16.08 -14.58
N ARG A 83 -7.64 16.82 -14.33
CA ARG A 83 -8.64 16.48 -13.31
C ARG A 83 -9.46 15.24 -13.68
N ASP A 84 -10.04 15.25 -14.88
CA ASP A 84 -11.09 14.31 -15.28
C ASP A 84 -10.59 13.24 -16.27
N GLY A 85 -9.35 13.36 -16.73
CA GLY A 85 -8.80 12.53 -17.79
C GLY A 85 -7.96 11.37 -17.30
N ARG A 86 -7.27 10.76 -18.27
CA ARG A 86 -6.56 9.49 -18.10
C ARG A 86 -5.50 9.55 -16.99
N ALA A 87 -4.83 10.68 -16.78
CA ALA A 87 -3.78 10.80 -15.76
C ALA A 87 -4.31 10.55 -14.33
N MET A 88 -5.45 11.17 -13.97
CA MET A 88 -6.08 10.95 -12.66
C MET A 88 -6.64 9.53 -12.54
N SER A 89 -7.30 9.04 -13.59
CA SER A 89 -7.83 7.66 -13.60
C SER A 89 -6.71 6.62 -13.47
N SER A 90 -5.58 6.82 -14.14
CA SER A 90 -4.38 5.97 -14.01
C SER A 90 -3.82 6.04 -12.59
N LEU A 91 -3.67 7.22 -11.99
CA LEU A 91 -3.25 7.34 -10.60
C LEU A 91 -4.16 6.52 -9.66
N GLN A 92 -5.48 6.64 -9.81
CA GLN A 92 -6.44 5.90 -8.98
C GLN A 92 -6.36 4.39 -9.17
N MET A 93 -6.23 3.94 -10.43
CA MET A 93 -6.13 2.53 -10.79
C MET A 93 -4.82 1.93 -10.27
N ASP A 94 -3.69 2.57 -10.53
CA ASP A 94 -2.37 2.07 -10.15
C ASP A 94 -2.23 2.05 -8.62
N VAL A 95 -2.71 3.08 -7.92
CA VAL A 95 -2.75 3.07 -6.44
C VAL A 95 -3.65 1.95 -5.92
N THR A 96 -4.75 1.64 -6.61
CA THR A 96 -5.59 0.51 -6.21
C THR A 96 -4.83 -0.81 -6.36
N GLN A 97 -4.22 -1.04 -7.53
CA GLN A 97 -3.47 -2.26 -7.83
C GLN A 97 -2.26 -2.45 -6.91
N TYR A 98 -1.40 -1.44 -6.79
CA TYR A 98 -0.13 -1.59 -6.06
C TYR A 98 -0.30 -1.48 -4.55
N VAL A 99 -1.38 -0.86 -4.06
CA VAL A 99 -1.50 -0.50 -2.65
C VAL A 99 -2.77 -1.07 -2.02
N LYS A 100 -3.94 -0.83 -2.60
CA LYS A 100 -5.20 -1.27 -1.97
C LYS A 100 -5.42 -2.78 -2.05
N GLU A 101 -5.08 -3.42 -3.17
CA GLU A 101 -5.27 -4.88 -3.33
C GLU A 101 -4.41 -5.72 -2.36
N GLY A 102 -3.30 -5.17 -1.88
CA GLY A 102 -2.43 -5.82 -0.89
C GLY A 102 -2.96 -5.77 0.56
N ILE A 103 -3.98 -4.94 0.85
CA ILE A 103 -4.52 -4.75 2.20
C ILE A 103 -5.40 -5.92 2.68
N PRO A 104 -6.39 -6.41 1.90
CA PRO A 104 -7.29 -7.47 2.36
C PRO A 104 -6.59 -8.74 2.84
N PRO A 105 -5.54 -9.27 2.16
CA PRO A 105 -4.82 -10.44 2.65
C PRO A 105 -4.21 -10.24 4.05
N ILE A 106 -3.70 -9.05 4.35
CA ILE A 106 -3.13 -8.72 5.67
C ILE A 106 -4.23 -8.73 6.73
N LEU A 107 -5.39 -8.14 6.45
CA LEU A 107 -6.49 -8.10 7.42
C LEU A 107 -7.06 -9.49 7.71
N VAL A 108 -7.18 -10.34 6.69
CA VAL A 108 -7.63 -11.73 6.84
C VAL A 108 -6.65 -12.54 7.68
N GLU A 109 -5.36 -12.51 7.35
CA GLU A 109 -4.36 -13.26 8.12
C GLU A 109 -4.22 -12.70 9.54
N HIS A 110 -4.32 -11.38 9.72
CA HIS A 110 -4.36 -10.76 11.05
C HIS A 110 -5.49 -11.33 11.90
N GLU A 111 -6.72 -11.43 11.38
CA GLU A 111 -7.86 -11.95 12.15
C GLU A 111 -7.60 -13.39 12.62
N LYS A 112 -7.05 -14.22 11.75
CA LYS A 112 -6.68 -15.60 12.06
C LYS A 112 -5.62 -15.68 13.16
N VAL A 113 -4.50 -14.95 13.01
CA VAL A 113 -3.41 -14.96 13.99
C VAL A 113 -3.84 -14.34 15.32
N TYR A 114 -4.69 -13.31 15.29
CA TYR A 114 -5.20 -12.67 16.51
C TYR A 114 -6.15 -13.58 17.30
N LYS A 115 -6.93 -14.44 16.64
CA LYS A 115 -7.71 -15.50 17.31
C LYS A 115 -6.78 -16.49 18.03
N MET A 116 -5.68 -16.89 17.40
CA MET A 116 -4.67 -17.76 18.02
C MET A 116 -4.02 -17.08 19.23
N TYR A 117 -3.64 -15.81 19.11
CA TYR A 117 -3.12 -15.00 20.22
C TYR A 117 -4.05 -15.01 21.44
N LYS A 118 -5.34 -14.71 21.23
CA LYS A 118 -6.35 -14.71 22.32
C LYS A 118 -6.45 -16.08 22.99
N HIS A 119 -6.51 -17.15 22.18
CA HIS A 119 -6.57 -18.50 22.71
C HIS A 119 -5.32 -18.85 23.53
N LEU A 120 -4.14 -18.42 23.09
CA LEU A 120 -2.90 -18.68 23.80
C LEU A 120 -2.85 -17.94 25.15
N LYS A 121 -3.35 -16.70 25.21
CA LYS A 121 -3.52 -15.96 26.49
C LYS A 121 -4.44 -16.69 27.46
N GLU A 122 -5.54 -17.28 26.98
CA GLU A 122 -6.44 -18.10 27.80
C GLU A 122 -5.76 -19.35 28.35
N LEU A 123 -5.00 -20.06 27.51
CA LEU A 123 -4.26 -21.26 27.92
C LEU A 123 -3.19 -20.93 28.97
N LYS A 124 -2.45 -19.84 28.77
CA LYS A 124 -1.47 -19.33 29.74
C LYS A 124 -2.11 -18.98 31.08
N ARG A 125 -3.22 -18.24 31.05
CA ARG A 125 -3.99 -17.90 32.26
C ARG A 125 -4.48 -19.15 33.00
N LYS A 126 -4.86 -20.20 32.27
CA LYS A 126 -5.27 -21.48 32.86
C LYS A 126 -4.11 -22.19 33.55
N GLU A 127 -2.92 -22.17 32.94
CA GLU A 127 -1.70 -22.70 33.57
C GLU A 127 -1.36 -21.92 34.85
N ASP A 128 -1.36 -20.58 34.78
CA ASP A 128 -1.09 -19.69 35.93
C ASP A 128 -2.09 -19.92 37.08
N THR A 129 -3.35 -20.17 36.74
CA THR A 129 -4.38 -20.53 37.74
C THR A 129 -4.02 -21.83 38.47
N TYR A 130 -3.54 -22.85 37.76
CA TYR A 130 -3.07 -24.08 38.41
C TYR A 130 -1.83 -23.83 39.27
N ARG A 131 -0.84 -23.09 38.77
CA ARG A 131 0.36 -22.72 39.54
C ARG A 131 0.00 -22.00 40.84
N TYR A 132 -0.95 -21.07 40.78
CA TYR A 132 -1.42 -20.35 41.96
C TYR A 132 -2.11 -21.27 42.97
N LYS A 133 -3.03 -22.15 42.54
CA LYS A 133 -3.71 -23.10 43.42
C LYS A 133 -2.74 -24.11 44.06
N ILE A 134 -1.75 -24.56 43.31
CA ILE A 134 -0.65 -25.39 43.82
C ILE A 134 0.09 -24.63 44.94
N GLY A 135 0.52 -23.40 44.69
CA GLY A 135 1.19 -22.58 45.69
C GLY A 135 0.34 -22.21 46.92
N GLN A 136 -0.99 -22.16 46.79
CA GLN A 136 -1.89 -22.06 47.94
C GLN A 136 -1.91 -23.37 48.75
N THR A 137 -2.04 -24.51 48.07
CA THR A 137 -2.03 -25.85 48.71
C THR A 137 -0.72 -26.10 49.44
N GLU A 138 0.43 -25.74 48.84
CA GLU A 138 1.76 -25.82 49.44
C GLU A 138 1.85 -25.02 50.74
N ARG A 139 1.37 -23.77 50.72
CA ARG A 139 1.34 -22.91 51.91
C ARG A 139 0.44 -23.46 53.01
N GLU A 140 -0.72 -24.00 52.66
CA GLU A 140 -1.64 -24.58 53.64
C GLU A 140 -1.09 -25.85 54.31
N TYR A 141 -0.44 -26.72 53.54
CA TYR A 141 0.15 -27.95 54.07
C TYR A 141 1.41 -27.68 54.89
N ALA A 142 2.26 -26.74 54.45
CA ALA A 142 3.42 -26.30 55.21
C ALA A 142 3.03 -25.76 56.60
N LYS A 143 1.96 -24.96 56.68
CA LYS A 143 1.42 -24.45 57.96
C LYS A 143 0.95 -25.56 58.91
N LYS A 144 0.49 -26.70 58.36
CA LYS A 144 0.00 -27.85 59.13
C LYS A 144 1.06 -28.91 59.36
N ASN A 145 2.29 -28.68 58.88
CA ASN A 145 3.41 -29.63 58.90
C ASN A 145 3.03 -31.02 58.35
N ARG A 146 2.26 -31.05 57.26
CA ARG A 146 1.79 -32.28 56.59
C ARG A 146 2.52 -32.50 55.26
N ALA A 147 2.73 -33.76 54.90
CA ALA A 147 3.34 -34.11 53.62
C ALA A 147 2.39 -33.81 52.44
N LEU A 148 2.91 -33.14 51.40
CA LEU A 148 2.14 -32.80 50.19
C LEU A 148 1.73 -34.02 49.37
N ALA A 149 2.54 -35.10 49.44
CA ALA A 149 2.27 -36.36 48.75
C ALA A 149 0.96 -37.01 49.20
N GLU A 150 0.49 -36.69 50.40
CA GLU A 150 -0.76 -37.21 50.96
C GLU A 150 -2.00 -36.43 50.48
N SER A 151 -1.83 -35.36 49.69
CA SER A 151 -2.93 -34.53 49.17
C SER A 151 -3.36 -34.99 47.77
N PRO A 152 -4.52 -35.66 47.61
CA PRO A 152 -5.03 -36.04 46.29
C PRO A 152 -5.35 -34.81 45.43
N SER A 153 -5.73 -33.71 46.07
CA SER A 153 -5.96 -32.41 45.41
C SER A 153 -4.67 -31.87 44.79
N TYR A 154 -3.55 -31.92 45.52
CA TYR A 154 -2.24 -31.46 45.03
C TYR A 154 -1.80 -32.26 43.79
N ILE A 155 -1.92 -33.59 43.84
CA ILE A 155 -1.59 -34.47 42.70
C ILE A 155 -2.48 -34.13 41.48
N LYS A 156 -3.78 -33.92 41.69
CA LYS A 156 -4.72 -33.56 40.62
C LYS A 156 -4.40 -32.19 40.01
N LEU A 157 -4.05 -31.21 40.83
CA LEU A 157 -3.64 -29.87 40.38
C LEU A 157 -2.33 -29.92 39.59
N GLY A 158 -1.35 -30.71 40.04
CA GLY A 158 -0.08 -30.93 39.31
C GLY A 158 -0.31 -31.50 37.91
N LYS A 159 -1.09 -32.59 37.80
CA LYS A 159 -1.47 -33.15 36.48
C LYS A 159 -2.22 -32.13 35.61
N GLY A 160 -3.07 -31.31 36.23
CA GLY A 160 -3.80 -30.23 35.56
C GLY A 160 -2.88 -29.14 34.99
N ARG A 161 -1.89 -28.70 35.78
CA ARG A 161 -0.84 -27.76 35.37
C ARG A 161 -0.05 -28.31 34.20
N ASP A 162 0.44 -29.55 34.30
CA ASP A 162 1.32 -30.13 33.28
C ASP A 162 0.58 -30.30 31.95
N LYS A 163 -0.68 -30.76 31.99
CA LYS A 163 -1.54 -30.81 30.81
C LYS A 163 -1.80 -29.43 30.21
N ALA A 164 -2.01 -28.41 31.03
CA ALA A 164 -2.22 -27.04 30.57
C ALA A 164 -0.95 -26.46 29.93
N GLY A 165 0.21 -26.67 30.57
CA GLY A 165 1.51 -26.21 30.08
C GLY A 165 1.90 -26.88 28.77
N LEU A 166 1.72 -28.19 28.62
CA LEU A 166 1.95 -28.91 27.36
C LEU A 166 1.08 -28.34 26.24
N LYS A 167 -0.22 -28.17 26.49
CA LYS A 167 -1.15 -27.62 25.49
C LYS A 167 -0.81 -26.17 25.11
N TYR A 168 -0.38 -25.36 26.07
CA TYR A 168 0.08 -24.01 25.81
C TYR A 168 1.35 -24.01 24.94
N GLN A 169 2.35 -24.85 25.24
CA GLN A 169 3.58 -24.94 24.44
C GLN A 169 3.33 -25.41 23.01
N GLU A 170 2.49 -26.43 22.82
CA GLU A 170 2.07 -26.91 21.50
C GLU A 170 1.43 -25.77 20.68
N LYS A 171 0.49 -25.04 21.28
CA LYS A 171 -0.17 -23.92 20.60
C LYS A 171 0.71 -22.68 20.45
N LYS A 172 1.73 -22.50 21.29
CA LYS A 172 2.73 -21.44 21.14
C LYS A 172 3.56 -21.65 19.89
N GLN A 173 3.99 -22.88 19.60
CA GLN A 173 4.73 -23.18 18.37
C GLN A 173 3.90 -22.92 17.10
N GLU A 174 2.62 -23.31 17.09
CA GLU A 174 1.71 -22.98 15.99
C GLU A 174 1.54 -21.46 15.80
N PHE A 175 1.42 -20.72 16.91
CA PHE A 175 1.32 -19.26 16.89
C PHE A 175 2.61 -18.61 16.39
N ASP A 176 3.78 -19.07 16.84
CA ASP A 176 5.09 -18.54 16.47
C ASP A 176 5.35 -18.71 14.96
N ALA A 177 4.93 -19.84 14.38
CA ALA A 177 4.94 -20.04 12.93
C ALA A 177 3.96 -19.09 12.20
N ALA A 178 2.75 -18.95 12.71
CA ALA A 178 1.72 -18.11 12.09
C ALA A 178 2.09 -16.62 12.14
N ILE A 179 2.65 -16.12 13.25
CA ILE A 179 3.12 -14.73 13.35
C ILE A 179 4.34 -14.49 12.46
N GLY A 180 5.22 -15.48 12.28
CA GLY A 180 6.33 -15.42 11.32
C GLY A 180 5.81 -15.21 9.88
N ASN A 181 4.82 -16.01 9.47
CA ASN A 181 4.17 -15.86 8.17
C ASN A 181 3.46 -14.52 8.01
N PHE A 182 2.77 -14.05 9.05
CA PHE A 182 2.12 -12.73 9.04
C PHE A 182 3.13 -11.59 8.89
N LYS A 183 4.26 -11.63 9.60
CA LYS A 183 5.34 -10.65 9.46
C LYS A 183 5.93 -10.66 8.04
N LEU A 184 6.13 -11.84 7.46
CA LEU A 184 6.59 -11.97 6.07
C LEU A 184 5.59 -11.38 5.07
N LEU A 185 4.29 -11.64 5.25
CA LEU A 185 3.23 -11.06 4.42
C LEU A 185 3.26 -9.53 4.46
N VAL A 186 3.36 -8.94 5.66
CA VAL A 186 3.48 -7.48 5.83
C VAL A 186 4.75 -6.95 5.18
N SER A 187 5.88 -7.64 5.33
CA SER A 187 7.15 -7.24 4.70
C SER A 187 7.04 -7.23 3.18
N ASN A 188 6.46 -8.27 2.58
CA ASN A 188 6.29 -8.37 1.12
C ASN A 188 5.36 -7.29 0.57
N PHE A 189 4.29 -6.98 1.32
CA PHE A 189 3.43 -5.86 1.02
C PHE A 189 4.20 -4.55 0.98
N LEU A 190 4.99 -4.24 2.02
CA LEU A 190 5.77 -3.00 2.08
C LEU A 190 6.78 -2.89 0.92
N MET A 191 7.45 -3.99 0.58
CA MET A 191 8.42 -4.04 -0.52
C MET A 191 7.80 -3.77 -1.90
N THR A 192 6.49 -3.99 -2.05
CA THR A 192 5.79 -3.80 -3.33
C THR A 192 5.01 -2.49 -3.34
N SER A 193 4.25 -2.23 -2.28
CA SER A 193 3.31 -1.11 -2.20
C SER A 193 3.98 0.23 -2.00
N LEU A 194 5.12 0.30 -1.30
CA LEU A 194 5.83 1.57 -1.13
C LEU A 194 6.44 2.06 -2.46
N PRO A 195 7.22 1.25 -3.20
CA PRO A 195 7.69 1.64 -4.53
C PRO A 195 6.55 1.93 -5.50
N GLY A 196 5.48 1.11 -5.49
CA GLY A 196 4.31 1.34 -6.32
C GLY A 196 3.65 2.69 -6.04
N TYR A 197 3.34 2.98 -4.78
CA TYR A 197 2.78 4.28 -4.38
C TYR A 197 3.66 5.47 -4.82
N ALA A 198 4.97 5.37 -4.62
CA ALA A 198 5.91 6.42 -5.03
C ALA A 198 5.94 6.60 -6.55
N ALA A 199 5.92 5.50 -7.33
CA ALA A 199 5.89 5.55 -8.79
C ALA A 199 4.59 6.18 -9.32
N CYS A 200 3.44 5.81 -8.79
CA CYS A 200 2.15 6.37 -9.22
C CYS A 200 2.05 7.87 -8.96
N THR A 201 2.41 8.29 -7.74
CA THR A 201 2.33 9.70 -7.31
C THR A 201 3.34 10.59 -8.03
N SER A 202 4.58 10.11 -8.21
CA SER A 202 5.59 10.82 -9.00
C SER A 202 5.21 10.90 -10.48
N GLY A 203 4.68 9.83 -11.06
CA GLY A 203 4.19 9.81 -12.45
C GLY A 203 3.07 10.82 -12.70
N PHE A 204 2.10 10.93 -11.79
CA PHE A 204 1.06 11.96 -11.86
C PHE A 204 1.66 13.37 -11.74
N SER A 205 2.57 13.57 -10.78
CA SER A 205 3.23 14.87 -10.57
C SER A 205 4.06 15.32 -11.77
N LYS A 206 4.72 14.38 -12.47
CA LYS A 206 5.46 14.64 -13.70
C LYS A 206 4.54 15.10 -14.83
N HIS A 207 3.39 14.44 -15.03
CA HIS A 207 2.41 14.87 -16.03
C HIS A 207 1.87 16.27 -15.73
N LEU A 208 1.58 16.57 -14.46
CA LEU A 208 1.19 17.91 -14.05
C LEU A 208 2.29 18.94 -14.38
N GLY A 209 3.56 18.63 -14.07
CA GLY A 209 4.69 19.49 -14.40
C GLY A 209 4.82 19.76 -15.90
N GLN A 210 4.71 18.72 -16.72
CA GLN A 210 4.77 18.84 -18.19
C GLN A 210 3.68 19.74 -18.76
N GLU A 211 2.43 19.57 -18.29
CA GLU A 211 1.32 20.44 -18.71
C GLU A 211 1.57 21.89 -18.30
N MET A 212 2.08 22.16 -17.09
CA MET A 212 2.42 23.52 -16.67
C MET A 212 3.58 24.11 -17.47
N GLU A 213 4.61 23.31 -17.75
CA GLU A 213 5.80 23.73 -18.49
C GLU A 213 5.46 24.15 -19.93
N ALA A 214 4.55 23.45 -20.61
CA ALA A 214 4.12 23.76 -21.98
C ALA A 214 3.59 25.19 -22.15
N TYR A 215 2.97 25.76 -21.11
CA TYR A 215 2.48 27.14 -21.13
C TYR A 215 3.55 28.14 -20.65
N SER A 216 4.41 27.75 -19.70
CA SER A 216 5.50 28.62 -19.23
C SER A 216 6.62 28.83 -20.27
N SER A 217 6.90 27.83 -21.10
CA SER A 217 7.96 27.85 -22.12
C SER A 217 7.56 28.60 -23.40
N GLY A 218 6.28 29.01 -23.51
CA GLY A 218 5.71 29.60 -24.71
C GLY A 218 5.48 28.60 -25.86
N GLU A 219 5.67 27.30 -25.64
CA GLU A 219 5.37 26.24 -26.61
C GLU A 219 3.88 26.23 -26.98
N ALA A 220 3.00 26.38 -25.98
CA ALA A 220 1.56 26.52 -26.19
C ALA A 220 1.21 27.75 -27.05
N LEU A 221 1.90 28.88 -26.84
CA LEU A 221 1.72 30.11 -27.61
C LEU A 221 2.20 29.95 -29.07
N ARG A 222 3.32 29.25 -29.29
CA ARG A 222 3.82 28.92 -30.64
C ARG A 222 2.83 28.02 -31.39
N THR A 223 2.28 27.03 -30.72
CA THR A 223 1.28 26.11 -31.30
C THR A 223 -0.02 26.84 -31.63
N ALA A 224 -0.51 27.70 -30.74
CA ALA A 224 -1.69 28.55 -31.00
C ALA A 224 -1.47 29.50 -32.20
N ARG A 225 -0.27 30.04 -32.37
CA ARG A 225 0.09 30.89 -33.52
C ARG A 225 0.16 30.12 -34.84
N SER A 226 0.73 28.91 -34.83
CA SER A 226 0.85 28.08 -36.03
C SER A 226 -0.47 27.45 -36.48
N GLY A 227 -1.44 27.24 -35.57
CA GLY A 227 -2.78 26.74 -35.91
C GLY A 227 -3.64 27.70 -36.74
N SER A 228 -3.21 28.96 -36.89
CA SER A 228 -3.94 30.00 -37.63
C SER A 228 -3.41 30.25 -39.05
N THR A 229 -2.45 29.46 -39.57
CA THR A 229 -1.97 29.62 -40.94
C THR A 229 -1.76 28.28 -41.66
N SER A 230 -2.35 28.19 -42.86
CA SER A 230 -1.97 27.31 -43.97
C SER A 230 -2.80 26.03 -44.20
N ASN A 231 -3.97 26.24 -44.83
CA ASN A 231 -4.27 25.52 -46.07
C ASN A 231 -3.36 26.10 -47.17
N GLN A 232 -2.16 25.56 -47.35
CA GLN A 232 -1.44 25.75 -48.61
C GLN A 232 -0.62 24.51 -48.93
N THR A 233 -1.17 23.79 -49.92
CA THR A 233 -0.57 22.77 -50.75
C THR A 233 0.88 23.12 -51.12
N GLN A 234 1.84 22.33 -50.65
CA GLN A 234 3.07 22.11 -51.41
C GLN A 234 3.36 20.62 -51.53
N HIS A 235 2.96 20.10 -52.69
CA HIS A 235 3.69 19.17 -53.53
C HIS A 235 4.89 18.44 -52.89
N ARG A 236 4.65 17.16 -52.59
CA ARG A 236 5.23 16.01 -53.32
C ARG A 236 6.64 16.21 -53.89
N LEU A 237 7.62 15.53 -53.30
CA LEU A 237 8.69 14.84 -54.05
C LEU A 237 9.24 13.68 -53.21
N SER A 238 8.88 12.47 -53.63
CA SER A 238 9.59 11.23 -53.30
C SER A 238 10.99 11.28 -53.89
N THR A 239 11.99 10.87 -53.11
CA THR A 239 13.12 10.07 -53.64
C THR A 239 13.59 9.11 -52.56
N LYS A 240 13.29 7.83 -52.80
CA LYS A 240 13.97 6.66 -52.24
C LYS A 240 15.39 6.62 -52.82
N SER A 241 16.40 6.39 -51.98
CA SER A 241 17.17 5.13 -51.97
C SER A 241 18.36 5.20 -51.01
N VAL A 242 18.51 4.12 -50.24
CA VAL A 242 19.61 3.79 -49.34
C VAL A 242 20.31 2.56 -49.94
N GLU A 243 21.63 2.56 -49.94
CA GLU A 243 22.52 1.39 -49.86
C GLU A 243 23.87 1.89 -49.31
N SER A 244 24.67 1.20 -48.52
CA SER A 244 24.61 -0.08 -47.80
C SER A 244 25.87 -0.13 -46.92
N GLY A 245 25.76 -0.55 -45.66
CA GLY A 245 26.93 -0.67 -44.78
C GLY A 245 26.68 -1.65 -43.63
N LYS A 246 27.04 -2.92 -43.85
CA LYS A 246 27.00 -4.02 -42.88
C LYS A 246 27.95 -3.79 -41.70
N SER A 247 27.56 -4.17 -40.48
CA SER A 247 28.39 -5.07 -39.65
C SER A 247 27.60 -5.77 -38.54
N LYS A 248 27.97 -7.04 -38.31
CA LYS A 248 27.37 -8.04 -37.40
C LYS A 248 28.01 -8.01 -35.99
N ARG A 249 27.21 -8.31 -34.97
CA ARG A 249 27.48 -9.15 -33.74
C ARG A 249 26.34 -8.84 -32.75
N GLY A 250 25.52 -9.73 -32.21
CA GLY A 250 25.68 -11.13 -31.84
C GLY A 250 25.71 -11.24 -30.30
N SER A 251 24.57 -11.53 -29.65
CA SER A 251 24.47 -12.04 -28.28
C SER A 251 23.00 -12.30 -27.89
N ASP A 252 22.62 -13.57 -27.78
CA ASP A 252 21.39 -14.02 -27.11
C ASP A 252 21.44 -13.71 -25.61
N ALA A 253 20.43 -13.02 -25.08
CA ALA A 253 20.11 -13.01 -23.66
C ALA A 253 18.61 -12.77 -23.47
N ALA A 254 17.99 -13.73 -22.78
CA ALA A 254 16.66 -13.78 -22.16
C ALA A 254 15.72 -12.59 -22.38
N LYS A 255 14.57 -12.87 -23.01
CA LYS A 255 13.42 -11.99 -23.18
C LYS A 255 12.87 -11.52 -21.81
N ASN A 256 13.26 -10.33 -21.39
CA ASN A 256 12.45 -9.52 -20.48
C ASN A 256 11.26 -8.98 -21.30
N PRO A 257 10.00 -9.16 -20.87
CA PRO A 257 8.89 -8.48 -21.53
C PRO A 257 9.08 -6.97 -21.37
N LEU A 258 9.01 -6.24 -22.49
CA LEU A 258 9.07 -4.78 -22.53
C LEU A 258 8.15 -4.18 -21.46
N THR A 259 8.63 -3.14 -20.78
CA THR A 259 7.79 -2.38 -19.85
C THR A 259 6.63 -1.73 -20.63
N LEU A 260 5.46 -1.56 -20.00
CA LEU A 260 4.26 -0.97 -20.63
C LEU A 260 4.53 0.41 -21.24
N GLU A 261 5.49 1.16 -20.70
CA GLU A 261 5.96 2.44 -21.23
C GLU A 261 6.64 2.27 -22.61
N GLN A 262 7.45 1.23 -22.79
CA GLN A 262 8.08 0.92 -24.08
C GLN A 262 7.06 0.40 -25.11
N GLN A 263 6.03 -0.32 -24.68
CA GLN A 263 4.93 -0.74 -25.57
C GLN A 263 4.10 0.44 -26.08
N TYR A 264 3.92 1.48 -25.27
CA TYR A 264 3.18 2.68 -25.66
C TYR A 264 3.86 3.46 -26.80
N TYR A 265 5.19 3.62 -26.72
CA TYR A 265 5.95 4.28 -27.80
C TYR A 265 6.08 3.40 -29.05
N SER A 266 6.19 2.08 -28.90
CA SER A 266 6.28 1.13 -30.04
C SER A 266 4.98 1.05 -30.86
N SER A 267 3.83 1.29 -30.23
CA SER A 267 2.51 1.19 -30.88
C SER A 267 2.14 2.42 -31.72
N SER A 268 2.87 3.53 -31.53
CA SER A 268 2.62 4.78 -32.24
C SER A 268 3.28 4.87 -33.63
N GLU A 269 4.11 3.88 -34.02
CA GLU A 269 4.80 3.87 -35.32
C GLU A 269 4.17 2.96 -36.39
N GLN A 270 3.08 2.22 -36.10
CA GLN A 270 2.50 1.25 -37.07
C GLN A 270 1.14 1.59 -37.69
N THR A 271 0.53 2.73 -37.37
CA THR A 271 -0.72 3.17 -38.03
C THR A 271 -0.45 4.30 -39.02
N GLY A 272 0.21 3.98 -40.13
CA GLY A 272 0.58 4.98 -41.12
C GLY A 272 0.98 4.48 -42.50
N HIS A 273 0.39 3.40 -43.03
CA HIS A 273 0.39 3.15 -44.48
C HIS A 273 -0.87 2.39 -44.91
N LYS A 274 -1.79 3.12 -45.56
CA LYS A 274 -2.55 2.59 -46.71
C LYS A 274 -1.70 2.78 -47.95
#